data_AF-A0A7J4VP38-F1
#
_entry.id   AF-A0A7J4VP38-F1
#
_cell.length_a   1.000
_cell.length_b   1.000
_cell.length_c   1.000
_cell.angle_alpha   90.00
_cell.angle_beta   90.00
_cell.angle_gamma   90.00
#
_symmetry.space_group_name_H-M   'P 1'
#
loop_
_entity.id
_entity.type
_entity.pdbx_description
1 polymer ?
#
loop_
_entity_poly.entity_id
_entity_poly.type
_entity_poly.pdbx_seq_one_letter_code
_entity_poly.pdbx_strand_id
1 'polypeptide(L)'
;MSNQALLDSGAQVVVIEDDTSVRESLVGLLRSMKFNVAAFASAAEFSSKGQLAGIGCMILDVRLPGQSGIEFYEEVRASGFRRPVIFMSGHADVPIAVRAMKAGAVEFLTKPVREQDLLDAVYSALRRNSRLTGKSEAATDVRADFEKLTRREQEVLALVVGGKRNKQISSALGITEGTVKMHRGNVMQKMRVRTLPELVRRYDLLDLDEQADTSTKG
;
A
#
# COMPACT_ATOMS: atom_id res chain seq x y z
N MET A 1 11.73 6.78 8.57
CA MET A 1 12.20 7.24 7.23
C MET A 1 12.28 8.76 7.28
N SER A 2 13.42 9.34 6.89
CA SER A 2 13.61 10.80 6.83
C SER A 2 12.85 11.40 5.65
N ASN A 3 12.63 12.72 5.66
CA ASN A 3 11.96 13.42 4.56
C ASN A 3 12.75 13.32 3.23
N GLN A 4 14.09 13.32 3.30
CA GLN A 4 14.94 13.14 2.11
C GLN A 4 14.69 11.79 1.44
N ALA A 5 14.65 10.70 2.21
CA ALA A 5 14.41 9.37 1.66
C ALA A 5 13.02 9.21 1.03
N LEU A 6 12.02 10.00 1.44
CA LEU A 6 10.70 10.01 0.81
C LEU A 6 10.75 10.67 -0.56
N LEU A 7 11.52 11.75 -0.72
CA LEU A 7 11.72 12.45 -1.99
C LEU A 7 12.51 11.58 -2.98
N ASP A 8 13.54 10.90 -2.48
CA ASP A 8 14.39 10.01 -3.29
C ASP A 8 13.66 8.76 -3.79
N SER A 9 12.51 8.40 -3.20
CA SER A 9 11.69 7.26 -3.65
C SER A 9 11.07 7.46 -5.03
N GLY A 10 11.06 8.70 -5.56
CA GLY A 10 10.46 9.03 -6.86
C GLY A 10 8.94 9.00 -6.88
N ALA A 11 8.29 8.71 -5.74
CA ALA A 11 6.84 8.60 -5.64
C ALA A 11 6.16 9.91 -6.04
N GLN A 12 5.17 9.82 -6.93
CA GLN A 12 4.49 10.98 -7.48
C GLN A 12 3.36 11.47 -6.57
N VAL A 13 3.30 12.78 -6.34
CA VAL A 13 2.17 13.48 -5.75
C VAL A 13 1.24 13.92 -6.88
N VAL A 14 0.01 13.44 -6.88
CA VAL A 14 -1.00 13.83 -7.87
C VAL A 14 -1.93 14.85 -7.27
N VAL A 15 -2.12 15.99 -7.93
CA VAL A 15 -3.08 17.03 -7.56
C VAL A 15 -4.25 17.00 -8.54
N ILE A 16 -5.49 16.89 -8.06
CA ILE A 16 -6.69 17.08 -8.87
C ILE A 16 -7.48 18.23 -8.28
N GLU A 17 -7.54 19.33 -9.01
CA GLU A 17 -8.07 20.62 -8.56
C GLU A 17 -8.57 21.37 -9.79
N ASP A 18 -9.82 21.84 -9.81
CA ASP A 18 -10.40 22.50 -10.98
C ASP A 18 -10.01 23.98 -11.07
N ASP A 19 -9.89 24.67 -9.94
CA ASP A 19 -9.42 26.04 -9.90
C ASP A 19 -7.94 26.13 -10.31
N THR A 20 -7.69 26.82 -11.43
CA THR A 20 -6.33 26.96 -11.98
C THR A 20 -5.37 27.67 -11.04
N SER A 21 -5.82 28.70 -10.32
CA SER A 21 -4.97 29.47 -9.42
C SER A 21 -4.57 28.64 -8.20
N VAL A 22 -5.53 27.90 -7.63
CA VAL A 22 -5.26 26.97 -6.52
C VAL A 22 -4.33 25.85 -7.00
N ARG A 23 -4.61 25.23 -8.15
CA ARG A 23 -3.80 24.15 -8.73
C ARG A 23 -2.35 24.60 -8.96
N GLU A 24 -2.14 25.75 -9.57
CA GLU A 24 -0.80 26.31 -9.80
C GLU A 24 -0.06 26.62 -8.50
N SER A 25 -0.75 27.18 -7.51
CA SER A 25 -0.18 27.47 -6.19
C SER A 25 0.29 26.20 -5.48
N LEU A 26 -0.55 25.15 -5.48
CA LEU A 26 -0.21 23.85 -4.91
C LEU A 26 0.99 23.21 -5.62
N VAL A 27 0.99 23.22 -6.96
CA VAL A 27 2.09 22.68 -7.76
C VAL A 27 3.38 23.44 -7.49
N GLY A 28 3.34 24.77 -7.42
CA GLY A 28 4.49 25.62 -7.12
C GLY A 28 5.10 25.31 -5.76
N LEU A 29 4.28 25.25 -4.71
CA LEU A 29 4.70 24.91 -3.36
C LEU A 29 5.30 23.50 -3.28
N LEU A 30 4.64 22.50 -3.86
CA LEU A 30 5.12 21.12 -3.79
C LEU A 30 6.43 20.94 -4.57
N ARG A 31 6.57 21.58 -5.73
CA ARG A 31 7.81 21.52 -6.52
C ARG A 31 8.96 22.29 -5.86
N SER A 32 8.69 23.38 -5.13
CA SER A 32 9.74 24.09 -4.38
C SER A 32 10.34 23.18 -3.30
N MET A 33 9.53 22.30 -2.72
CA MET A 33 9.93 21.25 -1.78
C MET A 33 10.45 19.96 -2.45
N LYS A 34 10.69 20.00 -3.77
CA LYS A 34 11.26 18.92 -4.59
C LYS A 34 10.38 17.67 -4.75
N PHE A 35 9.08 17.75 -4.49
CA PHE A 35 8.18 16.65 -4.81
C PHE A 35 8.06 16.44 -6.33
N ASN A 36 7.93 15.18 -6.76
CA ASN A 36 7.51 14.83 -8.11
C ASN A 36 6.00 15.05 -8.22
N VAL A 37 5.54 16.05 -8.98
CA VAL A 37 4.13 16.49 -9.00
C VAL A 37 3.53 16.41 -10.40
N ALA A 38 2.40 15.70 -10.52
CA ALA A 38 1.49 15.77 -11.66
C ALA A 38 0.17 16.42 -11.22
N ALA A 39 -0.45 17.21 -12.10
CA ALA A 39 -1.68 17.94 -11.78
C ALA A 39 -2.70 17.84 -12.90
N PHE A 40 -3.97 17.78 -12.53
CA PHE A 40 -5.12 17.61 -13.42
C PHE A 40 -6.26 18.54 -12.99
N ALA A 41 -7.03 19.03 -13.96
CA ALA A 41 -8.14 19.93 -13.72
C ALA A 41 -9.44 19.21 -13.34
N SER A 42 -9.52 17.89 -13.54
CA SER A 42 -10.72 17.10 -13.22
C SER A 42 -10.40 15.62 -13.06
N ALA A 43 -11.33 14.89 -12.44
CA ALA A 43 -11.31 13.44 -12.37
C ALA A 43 -11.27 12.80 -13.76
N ALA A 44 -12.05 13.31 -14.72
CA ALA A 44 -12.07 12.84 -16.09
C ALA A 44 -10.72 13.02 -16.81
N GLU A 45 -10.04 14.15 -16.57
CA GLU A 45 -8.71 14.37 -17.13
C GLU A 45 -7.69 13.38 -16.54
N PHE A 46 -7.73 13.14 -15.22
CA PHE A 46 -6.89 12.11 -14.62
C PHE A 46 -7.20 10.71 -15.17
N SER A 47 -8.48 10.34 -15.32
CA SER A 47 -8.84 9.02 -15.86
C SER A 47 -8.38 8.81 -17.30
N SER A 48 -8.26 9.88 -18.10
CA SER A 48 -7.81 9.79 -19.50
C SER A 48 -6.30 9.84 -19.68
N LYS A 49 -5.57 10.56 -18.80
CA LYS A 49 -4.12 10.82 -18.98
C LYS A 49 -3.24 10.31 -17.84
N GLY A 50 -3.81 10.13 -16.66
CA GLY A 50 -3.12 9.76 -15.44
C GLY A 50 -2.70 8.28 -15.43
N GLN A 51 -1.76 7.95 -14.55
CA GLN A 51 -1.31 6.59 -14.31
C GLN A 51 -1.35 6.32 -12.82
N LEU A 52 -1.98 5.22 -12.41
CA LEU A 52 -2.04 4.82 -11.00
C LEU A 52 -0.68 4.32 -10.47
N ALA A 53 0.17 3.81 -11.36
CA ALA A 53 1.50 3.33 -11.03
C ALA A 53 2.40 4.49 -10.55
N GLY A 54 3.15 4.25 -9.47
CA GLY A 54 4.09 5.23 -8.94
C GLY A 54 3.47 6.37 -8.12
N ILE A 55 2.15 6.48 -8.02
CA ILE A 55 1.51 7.47 -7.14
C ILE A 55 1.85 7.16 -5.68
N GLY A 56 2.43 8.13 -4.99
CA GLY A 56 2.69 8.09 -3.56
C GLY A 56 1.59 8.73 -2.71
N CYS A 57 0.93 9.75 -3.24
CA CYS A 57 -0.13 10.49 -2.55
C CYS A 57 -1.02 11.18 -3.59
N MET A 58 -2.32 11.24 -3.33
CA MET A 58 -3.25 12.09 -4.07
C MET A 58 -3.71 13.27 -3.21
N ILE A 59 -3.81 14.45 -3.79
CA ILE A 59 -4.44 15.64 -3.23
C ILE A 59 -5.63 15.94 -4.12
N LEU A 60 -6.85 15.88 -3.58
CA LEU A 60 -8.09 16.01 -4.35
C LEU A 60 -8.97 17.13 -3.81
N ASP A 61 -9.47 17.99 -4.68
CA ASP A 61 -10.67 18.76 -4.35
C ASP A 61 -11.86 17.82 -4.20
N VAL A 62 -12.67 18.05 -3.17
CA VAL A 62 -13.97 17.40 -2.99
C VAL A 62 -14.94 17.76 -4.10
N ARG A 63 -14.94 19.02 -4.56
CA ARG A 63 -15.86 19.53 -5.58
C ARG A 63 -15.11 19.67 -6.89
N LEU A 64 -15.19 18.64 -7.74
CA LEU A 64 -14.68 18.71 -9.10
C LEU A 64 -15.86 18.79 -10.09
N PRO A 65 -15.63 19.34 -11.29
CA PRO A 65 -16.61 19.30 -12.37
C PRO A 65 -16.99 17.86 -12.72
N GLY A 66 -18.30 17.59 -12.75
CA GLY A 66 -18.88 16.29 -13.13
C GLY A 66 -18.99 15.30 -11.97
N GLN A 67 -17.87 14.94 -11.33
CA GLN A 67 -17.83 13.91 -10.28
C GLN A 67 -17.17 14.46 -9.02
N SER A 68 -17.69 14.14 -7.82
CA SER A 68 -17.01 14.53 -6.58
C SER A 68 -15.66 13.83 -6.44
N GLY A 69 -14.65 14.52 -5.92
CA GLY A 69 -13.35 13.91 -5.65
C GLY A 69 -13.43 12.73 -4.68
N ILE A 70 -14.36 12.76 -3.71
CA ILE A 70 -14.55 11.64 -2.79
C ILE A 70 -15.06 10.41 -3.54
N GLU A 71 -16.07 10.58 -4.40
CA GLU A 71 -16.65 9.51 -5.21
C GLU A 71 -15.64 8.94 -6.20
N PHE A 72 -14.91 9.81 -6.88
CA PHE A 72 -13.83 9.40 -7.77
C PHE A 72 -12.76 8.56 -7.04
N TYR A 73 -12.36 8.97 -5.84
CA TYR A 73 -11.38 8.20 -5.06
C TYR A 73 -11.96 6.87 -4.56
N GLU A 74 -13.23 6.81 -4.17
CA GLU A 74 -13.94 5.57 -3.82
C GLU A 74 -13.94 4.59 -5.00
N GLU A 75 -14.20 5.05 -6.22
CA GLU A 75 -14.15 4.23 -7.45
C GLU A 75 -12.74 3.73 -7.76
N VAL A 76 -11.74 4.62 -7.70
CA VAL A 76 -10.34 4.22 -7.91
C VAL A 76 -9.91 3.22 -6.85
N ARG A 77 -10.33 3.38 -5.60
CA ARG A 77 -10.09 2.38 -4.54
C ARG A 77 -10.77 1.04 -4.84
N ALA A 78 -11.96 1.02 -5.42
CA ALA A 78 -12.63 -0.23 -5.80
C ALA A 78 -11.80 -1.04 -6.81
N SER A 79 -11.00 -0.38 -7.66
CA SER A 79 -10.08 -1.06 -8.61
C SER A 79 -8.77 -1.58 -8.01
N GLY A 80 -8.65 -1.59 -6.68
CA GLY A 80 -7.45 -2.09 -5.98
C GLY A 80 -6.41 -1.02 -5.65
N PHE A 81 -6.68 0.25 -5.96
CA PHE A 81 -5.82 1.35 -5.52
C PHE A 81 -5.88 1.51 -4.00
N ARG A 82 -4.72 1.65 -3.35
CA ARG A 82 -4.60 1.75 -1.87
C ARG A 82 -3.72 2.91 -1.42
N ARG A 83 -3.34 3.81 -2.34
CA ARG A 83 -2.44 4.93 -2.02
C ARG A 83 -3.20 6.00 -1.22
N PRO A 84 -2.55 6.68 -0.28
CA PRO A 84 -3.20 7.66 0.57
C PRO A 84 -3.71 8.87 -0.20
N VAL A 85 -4.80 9.46 0.30
CA VAL A 85 -5.41 10.69 -0.24
C VAL A 85 -5.50 11.76 0.84
N ILE A 86 -5.37 13.01 0.41
CA ILE A 86 -5.66 14.22 1.18
C ILE A 86 -6.79 14.92 0.43
N PHE A 87 -7.87 15.24 1.12
CA PHE A 87 -8.96 16.01 0.51
C PHE A 87 -8.84 17.48 0.87
N MET A 88 -9.22 18.34 -0.07
CA MET A 88 -9.36 19.78 0.14
C MET A 88 -10.78 20.21 -0.20
N SER A 89 -11.32 21.18 0.53
CA SER A 89 -12.61 21.77 0.17
C SER A 89 -12.69 23.24 0.57
N GLY A 90 -13.20 24.09 -0.33
CA GLY A 90 -13.59 25.46 0.01
C GLY A 90 -14.94 25.57 0.71
N HIS A 91 -15.73 24.50 0.73
CA HIS A 91 -17.06 24.45 1.35
C HIS A 91 -17.13 23.26 2.29
N ALA A 92 -16.26 23.26 3.28
CA ALA A 92 -16.19 22.21 4.28
C ALA A 92 -17.36 22.29 5.26
N ASP A 93 -18.03 21.18 5.45
CA ASP A 93 -18.94 20.94 6.56
C ASP A 93 -18.56 19.62 7.27
N VAL A 94 -19.11 19.43 8.46
CA VAL A 94 -18.84 18.23 9.26
C VAL A 94 -19.20 16.95 8.51
N PRO A 95 -20.36 16.83 7.83
CA PRO A 95 -20.70 15.64 7.05
C PRO A 95 -19.67 15.28 5.95
N ILE A 96 -19.22 16.26 5.17
CA ILE A 96 -18.24 16.05 4.09
C ILE A 96 -16.90 15.63 4.69
N ALA A 97 -16.44 16.30 5.75
CA ALA A 97 -15.19 15.93 6.41
C ALA A 97 -15.26 14.50 6.95
N VAL A 98 -16.36 14.10 7.60
CA VAL A 98 -16.56 12.73 8.09
C VAL A 98 -16.57 11.72 6.92
N ARG A 99 -17.23 12.04 5.80
CA ARG A 99 -17.23 11.17 4.61
C ARG A 99 -15.82 10.99 4.05
N ALA A 100 -15.05 12.07 3.92
CA ALA A 100 -13.67 12.03 3.46
C ALA A 100 -12.80 11.14 4.36
N MET A 101 -12.92 11.28 5.69
CA MET A 101 -12.18 10.43 6.64
C MET A 101 -12.58 8.96 6.52
N LYS A 102 -13.87 8.65 6.36
CA LYS A 102 -14.36 7.28 6.14
C LYS A 102 -13.88 6.69 4.82
N ALA A 103 -13.71 7.50 3.78
CA ALA A 103 -13.13 7.09 2.50
C ALA A 103 -11.63 6.74 2.60
N GLY A 104 -10.99 7.00 3.76
CA GLY A 104 -9.60 6.61 4.05
C GLY A 104 -8.61 7.76 3.94
N ALA A 105 -9.08 9.01 3.95
CA ALA A 105 -8.22 10.18 3.93
C ALA A 105 -7.17 10.16 5.04
N VAL A 106 -5.97 10.62 4.71
CA VAL A 106 -4.93 10.92 5.69
C VAL A 106 -5.26 12.22 6.40
N GLU A 107 -5.75 13.21 5.66
CA GLU A 107 -6.11 14.52 6.17
C GLU A 107 -7.22 15.15 5.31
N PHE A 108 -8.02 16.02 5.93
CA PHE A 108 -9.00 16.86 5.27
C PHE A 108 -8.69 18.33 5.55
N LEU A 109 -8.41 19.10 4.50
CA LEU A 109 -7.97 20.50 4.60
C LEU A 109 -9.05 21.44 4.06
N THR A 110 -9.32 22.52 4.79
CA THR A 110 -10.22 23.58 4.34
C THR A 110 -9.45 24.60 3.50
N LYS A 111 -10.00 25.04 2.37
CA LYS A 111 -9.44 26.17 1.60
C LYS A 111 -9.84 27.50 2.28
N PRO A 112 -8.94 28.49 2.37
CA PRO A 112 -7.55 28.48 1.90
C PRO A 112 -6.65 27.58 2.77
N VAL A 113 -5.82 26.77 2.13
CA VAL A 113 -4.92 25.83 2.81
C VAL A 113 -3.66 26.55 3.27
N ARG A 114 -3.25 26.32 4.52
CA ARG A 114 -1.95 26.79 5.02
C ARG A 114 -0.85 25.90 4.47
N GLU A 115 0.21 26.50 3.95
CA GLU A 115 1.31 25.76 3.29
C GLU A 115 1.89 24.66 4.18
N GLN A 116 2.12 24.97 5.46
CA GLN A 116 2.67 24.01 6.41
C GLN A 116 1.73 22.81 6.66
N ASP A 117 0.43 23.07 6.78
CA ASP A 117 -0.57 22.02 7.01
C ASP A 117 -0.65 21.07 5.80
N LEU A 118 -0.53 21.60 4.57
CA LEU A 118 -0.44 20.79 3.36
C LEU A 118 0.84 19.93 3.33
N LEU A 119 1.99 20.54 3.61
CA LEU A 119 3.27 19.84 3.57
C LEU A 119 3.33 18.71 4.61
N ASP A 120 2.83 18.95 5.82
CA ASP A 120 2.77 17.95 6.88
C ASP A 120 1.84 16.79 6.49
N ALA A 121 0.69 17.09 5.88
CA ALA A 121 -0.23 16.09 5.35
C ALA A 121 0.43 15.25 4.24
N VAL A 122 1.12 15.87 3.28
CA VAL A 122 1.82 15.17 2.18
C VAL A 122 2.93 14.27 2.71
N TYR A 123 3.77 14.76 3.62
CA TYR A 123 4.80 13.93 4.24
C TYR A 123 4.18 12.77 5.03
N SER A 124 3.07 13.01 5.75
CA SER A 124 2.35 11.95 6.46
C SER A 124 1.82 10.88 5.50
N ALA A 125 1.22 11.31 4.39
CA ALA A 125 0.73 10.43 3.34
C ALA A 125 1.87 9.62 2.71
N LEU A 126 2.97 10.25 2.30
CA LEU A 126 4.11 9.54 1.72
C LEU A 126 4.75 8.55 2.69
N ARG A 127 4.84 8.86 3.99
CA ARG A 127 5.27 7.90 5.01
C ARG A 127 4.32 6.70 5.11
N ARG A 128 3.01 6.95 5.08
CA ARG A 128 2.00 5.88 5.06
C ARG A 128 2.14 5.03 3.81
N ASN A 129 2.33 5.64 2.65
CA ASN A 129 2.56 4.95 1.40
C ASN A 129 3.82 4.07 1.45
N SER A 130 4.95 4.60 1.90
CA SER A 130 6.18 3.82 2.04
C SER A 130 6.01 2.59 2.93
N ARG A 131 5.23 2.69 4.02
CA ARG A 131 4.89 1.53 4.86
C ARG A 131 4.00 0.52 4.14
N LEU A 132 3.06 0.98 3.32
CA LEU A 132 2.19 0.11 2.51
C LEU A 132 3.01 -0.61 1.43
N THR A 133 3.85 0.11 0.69
CA THR A 133 4.71 -0.46 -0.33
C THR A 133 5.73 -1.42 0.28
N GLY A 134 6.40 -1.05 1.38
CA GLY A 134 7.38 -1.93 2.04
C GLY A 134 6.76 -3.21 2.61
N LYS A 135 5.50 -3.16 3.06
CA LYS A 135 4.75 -4.38 3.44
C LYS A 135 4.40 -5.23 2.21
N SER A 136 3.98 -4.59 1.12
CA SER A 136 3.68 -5.27 -0.15
C SER A 136 4.93 -5.93 -0.73
N GLU A 137 6.04 -5.21 -0.81
CA GLU A 137 7.33 -5.74 -1.30
C GLU A 137 7.82 -6.90 -0.44
N ALA A 138 7.74 -6.76 0.89
CA ALA A 138 8.10 -7.86 1.80
C ALA A 138 7.19 -9.09 1.59
N ALA A 139 5.89 -8.91 1.41
CA ALA A 139 4.97 -10.00 1.11
C ALA A 139 5.26 -10.65 -0.25
N THR A 140 5.50 -9.84 -1.30
CA THR A 140 5.90 -10.32 -2.63
C THR A 140 7.22 -11.10 -2.59
N ASP A 141 8.23 -10.63 -1.85
CA ASP A 141 9.49 -11.33 -1.67
C ASP A 141 9.31 -12.67 -0.94
N VAL A 142 8.44 -12.70 0.08
CA VAL A 142 8.09 -13.95 0.77
C VAL A 142 7.37 -14.91 -0.17
N ARG A 143 6.46 -14.42 -1.00
CA ARG A 143 5.74 -15.24 -1.98
C ARG A 143 6.67 -15.83 -3.03
N ALA A 144 7.59 -15.03 -3.56
CA ALA A 144 8.61 -15.51 -4.49
C ALA A 144 9.56 -16.55 -3.85
N ASP A 145 9.87 -16.43 -2.56
CA ASP A 145 10.65 -17.44 -1.82
C ASP A 145 9.83 -18.72 -1.59
N PHE A 146 8.52 -18.60 -1.32
CA PHE A 146 7.60 -19.72 -1.16
C PHE A 146 7.39 -20.52 -2.47
N GLU A 147 7.32 -19.83 -3.62
CA GLU A 147 7.18 -20.48 -4.93
C GLU A 147 8.40 -21.31 -5.34
N LYS A 148 9.58 -21.08 -4.73
CA LYS A 148 10.78 -21.91 -4.92
C LYS A 148 10.72 -23.23 -4.14
N LEU A 149 9.78 -23.36 -3.20
CA LEU A 149 9.56 -24.61 -2.47
C LEU A 149 8.92 -25.64 -3.39
N THR A 150 9.43 -26.86 -3.35
CA THR A 150 8.74 -28.00 -3.95
C THR A 150 7.43 -28.27 -3.22
N ARG A 151 6.50 -28.98 -3.86
CA ARG A 151 5.23 -29.40 -3.24
C ARG A 151 5.44 -30.10 -1.88
N ARG A 152 6.45 -30.97 -1.77
CA ARG A 152 6.79 -31.65 -0.51
C ARG A 152 7.33 -30.70 0.55
N GLU A 153 8.13 -29.71 0.16
CA GLU A 153 8.63 -28.69 1.09
C GLU A 153 7.50 -27.78 1.59
N GLN A 154 6.50 -27.45 0.76
CA GLN A 154 5.31 -26.69 1.17
C GLN A 154 4.44 -27.47 2.17
N GLU A 155 4.21 -28.76 1.93
CA GLU A 155 3.52 -29.65 2.88
C GLU A 155 4.24 -29.73 4.24
N VAL A 156 5.58 -29.86 4.21
CA VAL A 156 6.40 -29.84 5.42
C VAL A 156 6.31 -28.48 6.13
N LEU A 157 6.41 -27.36 5.40
CA LEU A 157 6.31 -26.00 5.93
C LEU A 157 5.00 -25.80 6.72
N ALA A 158 3.85 -26.16 6.14
CA ALA A 158 2.55 -26.01 6.80
C ALA A 158 2.49 -26.76 8.14
N LEU A 159 3.04 -27.98 8.21
CA LEU A 159 3.09 -28.76 9.44
C LEU A 159 4.11 -28.21 10.45
N VAL A 160 5.24 -27.66 9.97
CA VAL A 160 6.23 -26.99 10.84
C VAL A 160 5.63 -25.77 11.53
N VAL A 161 4.94 -24.91 10.77
CA VAL A 161 4.28 -23.71 11.30
C VAL A 161 3.15 -24.10 12.25
N GLY A 162 2.42 -25.18 11.95
CA GLY A 162 1.45 -25.80 12.86
C GLY A 162 2.04 -26.48 14.10
N GLY A 163 3.34 -26.28 14.40
CA GLY A 163 4.00 -26.76 15.61
C GLY A 163 4.29 -28.27 15.65
N LYS A 164 4.17 -28.98 14.53
CA LYS A 164 4.39 -30.43 14.50
C LYS A 164 5.88 -30.77 14.63
N ARG A 165 6.17 -31.81 15.42
CA ARG A 165 7.52 -32.38 15.58
C ARG A 165 7.86 -33.28 14.39
N ASN A 166 9.16 -33.51 14.14
CA ASN A 166 9.61 -34.32 13.00
C ASN A 166 8.92 -35.68 12.90
N LYS A 167 8.79 -36.39 14.02
CA LYS A 167 8.07 -37.67 14.11
C LYS A 167 6.60 -37.59 13.68
N GLN A 168 5.92 -36.48 13.99
CA GLN A 168 4.52 -36.28 13.60
C GLN A 168 4.41 -35.94 12.11
N ILE A 169 5.36 -35.16 11.58
CA ILE A 169 5.42 -34.82 10.16
C ILE A 169 5.72 -36.06 9.32
N SER A 170 6.67 -36.91 9.75
CA SER A 170 6.98 -38.17 9.07
C SER A 170 5.77 -39.09 8.98
N SER A 171 5.02 -39.23 10.07
CA SER A 171 3.78 -40.02 10.10
C SER A 171 2.70 -39.42 9.21
N ALA A 172 2.55 -38.09 9.19
CA ALA A 172 1.53 -37.42 8.39
C ALA A 172 1.81 -37.50 6.88
N LEU A 173 3.08 -37.44 6.46
CA LEU A 173 3.47 -37.38 5.05
C LEU A 173 3.97 -38.71 4.47
N GLY A 174 4.08 -39.76 5.29
CA GLY A 174 4.54 -41.09 4.86
C GLY A 174 6.03 -41.12 4.46
N ILE A 175 6.88 -40.32 5.11
CA ILE A 175 8.32 -40.22 4.82
C ILE A 175 9.14 -40.45 6.10
N THR A 176 10.46 -40.64 5.98
CA THR A 176 11.33 -40.84 7.15
C THR A 176 11.60 -39.53 7.90
N GLU A 177 11.90 -39.60 9.20
CA GLU A 177 12.32 -38.42 9.99
C GLU A 177 13.59 -37.76 9.41
N GLY A 178 14.50 -38.54 8.80
CA GLY A 178 15.67 -38.02 8.10
C GLY A 178 15.30 -37.17 6.90
N THR A 179 14.32 -37.63 6.10
CA THR A 179 13.76 -36.88 4.96
C THR A 179 13.05 -35.61 5.44
N VAL A 180 12.34 -35.65 6.57
CA VAL A 180 11.75 -34.45 7.18
C VAL A 180 12.82 -33.43 7.55
N LYS A 181 13.91 -33.84 8.20
CA LYS A 181 15.02 -32.94 8.55
C LYS A 181 15.62 -32.27 7.31
N MET A 182 15.81 -33.03 6.23
CA MET A 182 16.28 -32.50 4.95
C MET A 182 15.33 -31.43 4.40
N HIS A 183 14.03 -31.75 4.28
CA HIS A 183 13.03 -30.78 3.78
C HIS A 183 12.93 -29.54 4.67
N ARG A 184 13.01 -29.69 6.00
CA ARG A 184 13.05 -28.54 6.92
C ARG A 184 14.27 -27.66 6.65
N GLY A 185 15.45 -28.25 6.45
CA GLY A 185 16.66 -27.51 6.08
C GLY A 185 16.48 -26.71 4.80
N ASN A 186 15.95 -27.34 3.76
CA ASN A 186 15.68 -26.68 2.48
C ASN A 186 14.63 -25.56 2.62
N VAL A 187 13.56 -25.78 3.38
CA VAL A 187 12.54 -24.77 3.67
C VAL A 187 13.17 -23.56 4.34
N MET A 188 13.97 -23.75 5.40
CA MET A 188 14.65 -22.65 6.09
C MET A 188 15.56 -21.86 5.14
N GLN A 189 16.34 -22.57 4.31
CA GLN A 189 17.24 -21.94 3.34
C GLN A 189 16.50 -21.17 2.24
N LYS A 190 15.50 -21.79 1.60
CA LYS A 190 14.73 -21.20 0.51
C LYS A 190 13.84 -20.05 0.98
N MET A 191 13.28 -20.15 2.19
CA MET A 191 12.56 -19.07 2.86
C MET A 191 13.49 -18.04 3.51
N ARG A 192 14.83 -18.19 3.35
CA ARG A 192 15.88 -17.28 3.86
C ARG A 192 15.73 -16.92 5.35
N VAL A 193 15.39 -17.91 6.17
CA VAL A 193 15.23 -17.74 7.63
C VAL A 193 16.17 -18.67 8.39
N ARG A 194 16.56 -18.27 9.59
CA ARG A 194 17.45 -19.03 10.47
C ARG A 194 16.74 -19.59 11.68
N THR A 195 15.57 -19.05 12.03
CA THR A 195 14.82 -19.47 13.21
C THR A 195 13.35 -19.79 12.89
N LEU A 196 12.75 -20.70 13.68
CA LEU A 196 11.33 -21.03 13.52
C LEU A 196 10.41 -19.80 13.69
N PRO A 197 10.62 -18.89 14.67
CA PRO A 197 9.81 -17.67 14.75
C PRO A 197 9.89 -16.77 13.52
N GLU A 198 11.04 -16.70 12.84
CA GLU A 198 11.15 -15.99 11.55
C GLU A 198 10.33 -16.69 10.46
N LEU A 199 10.38 -18.02 10.42
CA LEU A 199 9.61 -18.81 9.45
C LEU A 199 8.10 -18.59 9.63
N VAL A 200 7.61 -18.61 10.88
CA VAL A 200 6.20 -18.33 11.22
C VAL A 200 5.81 -16.92 10.76
N ARG A 201 6.61 -15.90 11.09
CA ARG A 201 6.34 -14.52 10.66
C ARG A 201 6.27 -14.37 9.14
N ARG A 202 7.14 -15.05 8.39
CA ARG A 202 7.08 -15.05 6.93
C ARG A 202 5.84 -15.79 6.43
N TYR A 203 5.50 -16.93 7.02
CA TYR A 203 4.31 -17.68 6.65
C TYR A 203 3.02 -16.87 6.87
N ASP A 204 2.89 -16.17 7.99
CA ASP A 204 1.74 -15.31 8.28
C ASP A 204 1.58 -14.18 7.24
N LEU A 205 2.68 -13.67 6.68
CA LEU A 205 2.62 -12.67 5.60
C LEU A 205 2.02 -13.22 4.30
N LEU A 206 2.16 -14.52 4.02
CA LEU A 206 1.55 -15.17 2.85
C LEU A 206 0.02 -15.29 3.03
N ASP A 207 -0.42 -15.58 4.24
CA ASP A 207 -1.83 -15.75 4.60
C ASP A 207 -2.57 -14.39 4.58
N LEU A 208 -1.90 -13.32 5.02
CA LEU A 208 -2.41 -11.95 4.94
C LEU A 208 -2.52 -11.42 3.50
N ASP A 209 -1.64 -11.89 2.60
CA ASP A 209 -1.65 -11.53 1.17
C ASP A 209 -2.83 -12.21 0.44
N GLU A 210 -3.12 -13.48 0.73
CA GLU A 210 -4.28 -14.20 0.17
C GLU A 210 -5.62 -13.61 0.63
N GLN A 211 -5.70 -13.10 1.85
CA GLN A 211 -6.89 -12.42 2.37
C GLN A 211 -7.09 -11.02 1.75
N ALA A 212 -6.01 -10.32 1.39
CA ALA A 212 -6.08 -9.03 0.71
C ALA A 212 -6.57 -9.16 -0.75
N ASP A 213 -6.16 -10.22 -1.45
CA ASP A 213 -6.56 -10.50 -2.83
C ASP A 213 -8.02 -11.01 -2.94
N THR A 214 -8.48 -11.80 -1.97
CA THR A 214 -9.86 -12.30 -1.93
C THR A 214 -10.89 -11.23 -1.56
N SER A 215 -10.49 -10.23 -0.76
CA SER A 215 -11.36 -9.08 -0.38
C SER A 215 -11.62 -8.08 -1.52
N THR A 216 -10.95 -8.23 -2.67
CA THR A 216 -11.13 -7.34 -3.84
C THR A 216 -12.10 -7.93 -4.89
N LYS A 217 -12.62 -9.15 -4.67
CA LYS A 217 -13.55 -9.84 -5.59
C LYS A 217 -14.99 -9.97 -5.05
N GLY A 218 -15.33 -9.25 -3.98
CA GLY A 218 -16.66 -9.27 -3.35
C GLY A 218 -17.54 -8.10 -3.74
#